data_AF-D2IJT7-F1
#
_entry.id   AF-D2IJT7-F1
#
_cell.length_a   1.000
_cell.length_b   1.000
_cell.length_c   1.000
_cell.angle_alpha   90.00
_cell.angle_beta   90.00
_cell.angle_gamma   90.00
#
_symmetry.space_group_name_H-M   'P 1'
#
loop_
_entity.id
_entity.type
_entity.pdbx_description
1 polymer ?
#
loop_
_entity_poly.entity_id
_entity_poly.type
_entity_poly.pdbx_seq_one_letter_code
_entity_poly.pdbx_strand_id
1 'polypeptide(L)'
;MRLGFFCALLSLLAGHGWADTRAIGAEECRPNSQPWQAGLFYLTRLFCGASLISDRWLLTAAHCHKPAVPTHATVCQHQHPGTQTLPSGLSRPHLGWDALCRPLGGGPRLLPG
;
A
#
# COMPACT_ATOMS: atom_id res chain seq x y z
N MET A 1 -5.00 20.01 42.48
CA MET A 1 -5.77 20.77 41.46
C MET A 1 -4.90 21.37 40.35
N ARG A 2 -3.68 21.85 40.61
CA ARG A 2 -2.82 22.52 39.61
C ARG A 2 -2.11 21.57 38.63
N LEU A 3 -1.85 20.32 39.03
CA LEU A 3 -1.12 19.34 38.20
C LEU A 3 -1.95 18.80 37.02
N GLY A 4 -3.27 18.60 37.22
CA GLY A 4 -4.16 18.13 36.16
C GLY A 4 -4.39 19.18 35.07
N PHE A 5 -4.41 20.46 35.44
CA PHE A 5 -4.54 21.58 34.51
C PHE A 5 -3.31 21.70 33.61
N PHE A 6 -2.12 21.47 34.17
CA PHE A 6 -0.87 21.45 33.41
C PHE A 6 -0.81 20.29 32.41
N CYS A 7 -1.24 19.09 32.79
CA CYS A 7 -1.31 17.96 31.84
C CYS A 7 -2.32 18.24 30.71
N ALA A 8 -3.51 18.75 31.04
CA ALA A 8 -4.51 19.08 30.02
C ALA A 8 -4.00 20.13 29.03
N LEU A 9 -3.33 21.17 29.52
CA LEU A 9 -2.72 22.20 28.68
C LEU A 9 -1.58 21.64 27.80
N LEU A 10 -0.77 20.71 28.33
CA LEU A 10 0.29 20.04 27.58
C LEU A 10 -0.27 19.16 26.45
N SER A 11 -1.39 18.48 26.69
CA SER A 11 -2.07 17.66 25.68
C SER A 11 -2.73 18.50 24.57
N LEU A 12 -3.18 19.72 24.89
CA LEU A 12 -3.73 20.67 23.91
C LEU A 12 -2.65 21.32 23.04
N LEU A 13 -1.43 21.47 23.55
CA LEU A 13 -0.27 21.98 22.81
C LEU A 13 0.43 20.90 21.98
N ALA A 14 0.33 19.64 22.37
CA ALA A 14 0.73 18.51 21.56
C ALA A 14 -0.30 18.32 20.43
N GLY A 15 -0.08 19.03 19.31
CA GLY A 15 -0.92 18.90 18.12
C GLY A 15 -1.15 17.42 17.79
N HIS A 16 -2.40 17.09 17.44
CA HIS A 16 -2.76 15.76 16.96
C HIS A 16 -2.08 15.56 15.60
N GLY A 17 -0.83 15.10 15.62
CA GLY A 17 -0.11 14.72 14.43
C GLY A 17 -0.88 13.58 13.79
N TRP A 18 -1.52 13.87 12.65
CA TRP A 18 -1.95 12.83 11.74
C TRP A 18 -0.73 11.93 11.54
N ALA A 19 -0.84 10.65 11.91
CA ALA A 19 0.26 9.72 11.74
C ALA A 19 0.63 9.71 10.26
N ASP A 20 1.74 10.38 9.93
CA ASP A 20 2.30 10.40 8.60
C ASP A 20 2.47 8.95 8.17
N THR A 21 1.85 8.56 7.05
CA THR A 21 1.91 7.19 6.51
C THR A 21 3.26 6.97 5.81
N ARG A 22 4.32 7.58 6.33
CA ARG A 22 5.69 7.37 5.91
C ARG A 22 6.19 6.06 6.49
N ALA A 23 7.05 5.39 5.74
CA ALA A 23 7.81 4.27 6.28
C ALA A 23 8.68 4.76 7.45
N ILE A 24 8.61 4.09 8.60
CA ILE A 24 9.31 4.49 9.81
C ILE A 24 10.82 4.31 9.60
N GLY A 25 11.58 5.41 9.76
CA GLY A 25 13.04 5.40 9.57
C GLY A 25 13.50 5.33 8.11
N ALA A 26 12.58 5.48 7.14
CA ALA A 26 12.95 5.54 5.74
C ALA A 26 13.38 6.96 5.32
N GLU A 27 14.25 7.02 4.32
CA GLU A 27 14.60 8.23 3.58
C GLU A 27 13.92 8.20 2.21
N GLU A 28 13.74 9.38 1.61
CA GLU A 28 13.24 9.49 0.25
C GLU A 28 14.16 8.74 -0.72
N CYS A 29 13.57 8.04 -1.70
CA CYS A 29 14.36 7.31 -2.68
C CYS A 29 15.06 8.30 -3.61
N ARG A 30 16.28 7.97 -4.06
CA ARG A 30 16.92 8.73 -5.15
C ARG A 30 15.98 8.77 -6.36
N PRO A 31 15.87 9.89 -7.09
CA PRO A 31 14.97 9.98 -8.23
C PRO A 31 15.21 8.85 -9.23
N ASN A 32 14.12 8.25 -9.73
CA ASN A 32 14.14 7.12 -10.66
C ASN A 32 14.92 5.86 -10.20
N SER A 33 15.28 5.74 -8.91
CA SER A 33 15.97 4.55 -8.40
C SER A 33 15.05 3.35 -8.19
N GLN A 34 13.73 3.56 -8.16
CA GLN A 34 12.70 2.53 -8.02
C GLN A 34 11.72 2.59 -9.21
N PRO A 35 12.19 2.39 -10.46
CA PRO A 35 11.34 2.58 -11.65
C PRO A 35 10.21 1.55 -11.76
N TRP A 36 10.30 0.44 -11.04
CA TRP A 36 9.25 -0.57 -10.92
C TRP A 36 8.20 -0.24 -9.85
N GLN A 37 8.39 0.79 -9.03
CA GLN A 37 7.46 1.08 -7.94
C GLN A 37 6.14 1.63 -8.48
N ALA A 38 5.04 1.05 -8.03
CA ALA A 38 3.70 1.49 -8.35
C ALA A 38 2.82 1.61 -7.09
N GLY A 39 1.84 2.51 -7.14
CA GLY A 39 0.79 2.64 -6.14
C GLY A 39 -0.55 2.18 -6.70
N LEU A 40 -1.34 1.50 -5.87
CA LEU A 40 -2.74 1.16 -6.14
C LEU A 40 -3.65 2.13 -5.40
N PHE A 41 -4.59 2.70 -6.14
CA PHE A 41 -5.43 3.78 -5.67
C PHE A 41 -6.91 3.43 -5.83
N TYR A 42 -7.68 3.80 -4.81
CA TYR A 42 -9.13 3.91 -4.90
C TYR A 42 -9.48 5.40 -4.91
N LEU A 43 -10.06 5.86 -6.02
CA LEU A 43 -10.30 7.29 -6.30
C LEU A 43 -9.01 8.13 -6.26
N THR A 44 -8.65 8.68 -5.11
CA THR A 44 -7.40 9.46 -4.92
C THR A 44 -6.59 8.95 -3.73
N ARG A 45 -7.06 7.91 -3.04
CA ARG A 45 -6.40 7.36 -1.86
C ARG A 45 -5.53 6.17 -2.24
N LEU A 46 -4.23 6.30 -1.96
CA LEU A 46 -3.29 5.19 -1.97
C LEU A 46 -3.71 4.19 -0.89
N PHE A 47 -3.84 2.91 -1.24
CA PHE A 47 -4.19 1.87 -0.28
C PHE A 47 -3.21 0.69 -0.26
N CYS A 48 -2.49 0.44 -1.36
CA CYS A 48 -1.46 -0.60 -1.45
C CYS A 48 -0.32 -0.18 -2.39
N GLY A 49 0.85 -0.78 -2.20
CA GLY A 49 1.93 -0.76 -3.19
C GLY A 49 1.81 -1.91 -4.20
N ALA A 50 2.54 -1.77 -5.30
CA ALA A 50 2.72 -2.80 -6.32
C ALA A 50 4.07 -2.65 -7.02
N SER A 51 4.49 -3.66 -7.77
CA SER A 51 5.70 -3.63 -8.58
C SER A 51 5.42 -3.95 -10.04
N LEU A 52 5.96 -3.16 -10.96
CA LEU A 52 5.91 -3.41 -12.40
C LEU A 52 6.85 -4.57 -12.75
N ILE A 53 6.26 -5.70 -13.14
CA ILE A 53 7.01 -6.92 -13.51
C ILE A 53 7.09 -7.11 -15.03
N SER A 54 6.28 -6.36 -15.79
CA SER A 54 6.36 -6.23 -17.25
C SER A 54 5.46 -5.07 -17.71
N ASP A 55 5.51 -4.74 -19.01
CA ASP A 55 4.76 -3.63 -19.63
C ASP A 55 3.24 -3.62 -19.36
N ARG A 56 2.65 -4.76 -18.97
CA ARG A 56 1.21 -4.89 -18.71
C ARG A 56 0.86 -5.58 -17.40
N TRP A 57 1.85 -5.93 -16.58
CA TRP A 57 1.60 -6.69 -15.35
C TRP A 57 2.22 -6.02 -14.13
N LEU A 58 1.38 -5.85 -13.11
CA LEU A 58 1.76 -5.44 -11.76
C LEU A 58 1.63 -6.62 -10.81
N LEU A 59 2.59 -6.76 -9.91
CA LEU A 59 2.55 -7.69 -8.78
C LEU A 59 2.19 -6.94 -7.50
N THR A 60 1.26 -7.46 -6.72
CA THR A 60 0.85 -6.93 -5.40
C THR A 60 0.40 -8.07 -4.48
N ALA A 61 0.12 -7.77 -3.22
CA ALA A 61 -0.37 -8.76 -2.26
C ALA A 61 -1.84 -9.14 -2.54
N ALA A 62 -2.20 -10.41 -2.29
CA ALA A 62 -3.56 -10.90 -2.52
C ALA A 62 -4.63 -10.11 -1.71
N HIS A 63 -4.32 -9.67 -0.49
CA HIS A 63 -5.25 -8.88 0.33
C HIS A 63 -5.49 -7.44 -0.19
N CYS A 64 -4.67 -6.98 -1.15
CA CYS A 64 -4.91 -5.74 -1.90
C CYS A 64 -5.94 -5.92 -3.01
N HIS A 65 -6.36 -7.15 -3.32
CA HIS A 65 -7.42 -7.39 -4.30
C HIS A 65 -8.76 -6.84 -3.79
N LYS A 66 -9.38 -5.96 -4.58
CA LYS A 66 -10.67 -5.35 -4.27
C LYS A 66 -11.61 -5.48 -5.48
N PRO A 67 -12.35 -6.61 -5.63
CA PRO A 67 -13.12 -6.89 -6.84
C PRO A 67 -14.33 -5.98 -7.03
N ALA A 68 -14.87 -5.44 -5.94
CA ALA A 68 -16.09 -4.62 -5.96
C ALA A 68 -15.83 -3.12 -6.21
N VAL A 69 -14.57 -2.70 -6.32
CA VAL A 69 -14.23 -1.27 -6.49
C VAL A 69 -13.29 -1.07 -7.68
N PRO A 70 -13.55 -0.07 -8.53
CA PRO A 70 -12.60 0.34 -9.55
C PRO A 70 -11.29 0.77 -8.89
N THR A 71 -10.20 0.11 -9.26
CA THR A 71 -8.85 0.49 -8.84
C THR A 71 -8.09 1.00 -10.05
N HIS A 72 -7.18 1.94 -9.84
CA HIS A 72 -6.21 2.31 -10.86
C HIS A 72 -4.83 2.21 -10.25
N ALA A 73 -3.89 1.85 -11.11
CA ALA A 73 -2.50 1.76 -10.73
C ALA A 73 -1.72 2.91 -11.34
N THR A 74 -0.79 3.44 -10.58
CA THR A 74 0.09 4.51 -11.01
C THR A 74 1.53 4.05 -10.81
N VAL A 75 2.30 3.99 -11.89
CA VAL A 75 3.76 3.78 -11.80
C VAL A 75 4.41 5.11 -11.42
N CYS A 76 5.14 5.11 -10.31
CA CYS A 76 5.75 6.31 -9.76
C CYS A 76 7.07 6.59 -10.49
N GLN A 77 7.09 7.60 -11.34
CA GLN A 77 8.34 8.18 -11.85
C GLN A 77 8.67 9.40 -11.02
N HIS A 78 9.69 9.29 -10.18
CA HIS A 78 10.15 10.43 -9.39
C HIS A 78 10.77 11.45 -10.36
N GLN A 79 10.16 12.64 -10.49
CA GLN A 79 10.64 13.78 -11.29
C GLN A 79 10.38 13.78 -12.81
N HIS A 80 9.39 13.03 -13.32
CA HIS A 80 8.89 13.21 -14.70
C HIS A 80 7.37 13.42 -14.73
N PRO A 81 6.81 14.20 -15.67
CA PRO A 81 5.35 14.31 -15.87
C PRO A 81 4.70 13.01 -16.38
N GLY A 82 5.44 11.90 -16.43
CA GLY A 82 5.05 10.60 -16.97
C GLY A 82 4.43 9.65 -15.94
N THR A 83 3.43 10.12 -15.20
CA THR A 83 2.60 9.23 -14.39
C THR A 83 1.80 8.32 -15.33
N GLN A 84 2.15 7.04 -15.39
CA GLN A 84 1.38 6.08 -16.19
C GLN A 84 0.25 5.49 -15.34
N THR A 85 -0.99 5.89 -15.65
CA THR A 85 -2.18 5.32 -15.03
C THR A 85 -2.68 4.12 -15.85
N LEU A 86 -2.71 2.95 -15.22
CA LEU A 86 -3.25 1.73 -15.82
C LEU A 86 -4.61 1.41 -15.21
N PRO A 87 -5.66 1.13 -16.02
CA PRO A 87 -6.91 0.62 -15.49
C PRO A 87 -6.65 -0.74 -14.83
N SER A 88 -7.30 -1.02 -13.70
CA SER A 88 -7.24 -2.35 -13.11
C SER A 88 -7.92 -3.35 -14.05
N GLY A 89 -7.12 -4.10 -14.81
CA GLY A 89 -7.58 -5.26 -15.57
C GLY A 89 -7.92 -6.43 -14.64
N LEU A 90 -7.88 -7.66 -15.18
CA LEU A 90 -8.12 -8.87 -14.39
C LEU A 90 -7.00 -9.06 -13.36
N SER A 91 -7.35 -9.00 -12.08
CA SER A 91 -6.46 -9.37 -10.98
C SER A 91 -6.58 -10.86 -10.68
N ARG A 92 -5.44 -11.56 -10.58
CA ARG A 92 -5.36 -13.00 -10.34
C ARG A 92 -4.61 -13.28 -9.04
N PRO A 93 -5.30 -13.39 -7.89
CA PRO A 93 -4.67 -13.81 -6.65
C PRO A 93 -4.20 -15.28 -6.74
N HIS A 94 -3.23 -15.65 -5.91
CA HIS A 94 -2.74 -17.03 -5.84
C HIS A 94 -3.86 -17.99 -5.40
N LEU A 95 -3.88 -19.20 -5.99
CA LEU A 95 -4.84 -20.24 -5.65
C LEU A 95 -4.75 -20.60 -4.14
N GLY A 96 -5.88 -20.67 -3.45
CA GLY A 96 -5.93 -21.03 -2.02
C GLY A 96 -5.91 -19.86 -1.02
N TRP A 97 -5.93 -18.60 -1.48
CA TRP A 97 -6.10 -17.42 -0.62
C TRP A 97 -7.51 -16.82 -0.78
N ASP A 98 -8.23 -16.59 0.33
CA ASP A 98 -9.37 -15.67 0.36
C ASP A 98 -8.97 -14.25 0.79
N ALA A 99 -9.92 -13.31 0.69
CA ALA A 99 -9.75 -11.92 1.11
C ALA A 99 -9.50 -11.74 2.63
N LEU A 100 -9.56 -12.83 3.41
CA LEU A 100 -9.33 -12.87 4.86
C LEU A 100 -8.03 -13.58 5.23
N CYS A 101 -7.16 -13.87 4.25
CA CYS A 101 -5.92 -14.63 4.43
C CYS A 101 -6.16 -16.02 5.04
N ARG A 102 -7.34 -16.60 4.84
CA ARG A 102 -7.66 -17.96 5.27
C ARG A 102 -7.41 -18.92 4.11
N PRO A 103 -6.85 -20.12 4.40
CA PRO A 103 -6.79 -21.18 3.43
C PRO A 103 -8.21 -21.55 3.00
N LEU A 104 -8.54 -21.38 1.73
CA LEU A 104 -9.76 -21.94 1.17
C LEU A 104 -9.55 -23.44 0.94
N GLY A 105 -9.73 -24.22 2.01
CA GLY A 105 -9.53 -25.66 2.02
C GLY A 105 -8.06 -26.07 2.14
N GLY A 106 -7.76 -26.92 3.13
CA GLY A 106 -6.51 -27.67 3.30
C GLY A 106 -5.23 -26.96 2.86
N GLY A 107 -4.60 -26.21 3.78
CA GLY A 107 -3.39 -25.45 3.51
C GLY A 107 -2.25 -26.26 2.87
N PRO A 108 -1.30 -25.59 2.20
CA PRO A 108 -0.19 -26.26 1.54
C PRO A 108 0.58 -27.09 2.57
N ARG A 109 0.65 -28.39 2.32
CA ARG A 109 1.54 -29.31 3.03
C ARG A 109 2.95 -28.79 2.76
N LEU A 110 3.58 -28.18 3.76
CA LEU A 110 5.00 -27.83 3.71
C LEU A 110 5.75 -29.12 3.32
N LEU A 111 6.33 -29.15 2.13
CA LEU A 111 7.29 -30.20 1.80
C LEU A 111 8.48 -29.98 2.73
N PRO A 112 8.88 -30.98 3.55
CA PRO A 112 10.10 -30.86 4.32
C PRO A 112 11.26 -30.69 3.35
N GLY A 113 12.10 -29.68 3.63
CA GLY A 113 13.37 -29.46 2.94
C GLY A 113 14.44 -30.47 3.32
#